data_AF-A0A559QUT0-F1
#
_entry.id   AF-A0A559QUT0-F1
#
_cell.length_a   1.000
_cell.length_b   1.000
_cell.length_c   1.000
_cell.angle_alpha   90.00
_cell.angle_beta   90.00
_cell.angle_gamma   90.00
#
_symmetry.space_group_name_H-M   'P 1'
#
loop_
_entity.id
_entity.type
_entity.pdbx_description
1 polymer ?
#
loop_
_entity_poly.entity_id
_entity_poly.type
_entity_poly.pdbx_seq_one_letter_code
_entity_poly.pdbx_strand_id
1 'polypeptide(L)'
;MKALAQFQVVVFILLALSFEPVLGSEGYNFKDIDHVIANYFAETSAAQIKTGAKILEQASPKNEQLLDVAATILEQNYQLNLDYWEDASAWLLRALGSSENMRYSALVENIEASSKSGKIKRYAARALRELRKGGGGSKPFNTYKVNLEQYRTHVASLNPSKEFTPDYIGIVSVGDTLTEVYTKLGNPSSVGIYHFTTRKAFAGTIQLEHLKLNYRGAGDIRFNSVSGEYIVDSIVPTINAVVALPQSNTPKNQNSAESEYTAEILRLADKINSGLYGNQKDAIDELRYSGISDKRVFDPLKSYISEGLKTADTKAQIDQVSWLIKGLAYSGRLEYEPFFVDIVSNSDNKKIARYTSSALDLVRTYSSWNPIISKDLQSAPKGMLDVYRVLNMLRAGDINLQIVGAKIAVKQDVFDETILKFASSRLNQAGFSATEKFEVDLMAWLCRYVGSYAGSDEIALFERLSEEAKSGKVRKYAKRYL
;
A
#
# COMPACT_ATOMS: atom_id res chain seq x y z
N MET A 1 -28.78 -57.60 -27.93
CA MET A 1 -28.25 -57.39 -26.56
C MET A 1 -27.19 -56.31 -26.64
N LYS A 2 -27.45 -55.18 -25.98
CA LYS A 2 -26.54 -54.15 -25.46
C LYS A 2 -25.15 -54.03 -26.11
N ALA A 3 -24.96 -52.99 -26.92
CA ALA A 3 -23.81 -52.07 -26.93
C ALA A 3 -23.72 -51.39 -28.31
N LEU A 4 -24.33 -50.21 -28.48
CA LEU A 4 -23.99 -49.19 -29.50
C LEU A 4 -25.09 -48.12 -29.53
N ALA A 5 -25.22 -47.36 -28.44
CA ALA A 5 -26.04 -46.15 -28.40
C ALA A 5 -25.72 -45.31 -27.17
N GLN A 6 -24.50 -44.74 -27.08
CA GLN A 6 -24.21 -43.68 -26.11
C GLN A 6 -22.84 -43.01 -26.36
N PHE A 7 -22.62 -42.45 -27.55
CA PHE A 7 -21.49 -41.53 -27.78
C PHE A 7 -21.81 -40.55 -28.91
N GLN A 8 -22.85 -39.72 -28.73
CA GLN A 8 -23.16 -38.67 -29.72
C GLN A 8 -23.90 -37.45 -29.16
N VAL A 9 -23.61 -37.00 -27.93
CA VAL A 9 -24.26 -35.80 -27.33
C VAL A 9 -23.27 -34.83 -26.63
N VAL A 10 -21.97 -34.82 -26.95
CA VAL A 10 -21.04 -33.82 -26.37
C VAL A 10 -20.22 -33.08 -27.43
N VAL A 11 -20.84 -32.73 -28.57
CA VAL A 11 -20.17 -31.96 -29.64
C VAL A 11 -20.94 -30.70 -30.08
N PHE A 12 -22.02 -30.31 -29.39
CA PHE A 12 -22.76 -29.09 -29.74
C PHE A 12 -23.09 -28.20 -28.54
N ILE A 13 -22.06 -27.72 -27.82
CA ILE A 13 -22.08 -26.43 -27.13
C ILE A 13 -20.71 -25.75 -27.31
N LEU A 14 -20.27 -25.60 -28.57
CA LEU A 14 -19.50 -24.42 -28.96
C LEU A 14 -20.56 -23.36 -29.30
N LEU A 15 -21.22 -22.87 -28.24
CA LEU A 15 -21.96 -21.62 -28.31
C LEU A 15 -20.91 -20.59 -28.71
N ALA A 16 -21.05 -20.07 -29.92
CA ALA A 16 -20.45 -18.83 -30.33
C ALA A 16 -20.83 -17.79 -29.27
N LEU A 17 -19.96 -17.62 -28.27
CA LEU A 17 -19.82 -16.35 -27.57
C LEU A 17 -19.32 -15.41 -28.65
N SER A 18 -20.26 -14.88 -29.44
CA SER A 18 -20.12 -13.57 -30.04
C SER A 18 -19.66 -12.68 -28.89
N PHE A 19 -18.36 -12.39 -28.87
CA PHE A 19 -17.81 -11.27 -28.13
C PHE A 19 -18.57 -10.07 -28.66
N GLU A 20 -19.70 -9.75 -28.03
CA GLU A 20 -20.24 -8.41 -28.12
C GLU A 20 -19.06 -7.48 -27.79
N PRO A 21 -18.86 -6.42 -28.55
CA PRO A 21 -17.77 -5.49 -28.30
C PRO A 21 -17.84 -5.10 -26.82
N VAL A 22 -16.82 -5.52 -26.06
CA VAL A 22 -16.48 -4.93 -24.77
C VAL A 22 -16.60 -3.43 -24.99
N LEU A 23 -17.39 -2.75 -24.14
CA LEU A 23 -17.71 -1.32 -24.22
C LEU A 23 -16.70 -0.57 -25.09
N GLY A 24 -17.23 -0.08 -26.23
CA GLY A 24 -16.48 0.33 -27.39
C GLY A 24 -15.34 1.29 -27.10
N SER A 25 -14.49 1.42 -28.11
CA SER A 25 -13.34 2.32 -28.26
C SER A 25 -13.52 3.80 -27.88
N GLU A 26 -14.64 4.20 -27.28
CA GLU A 26 -14.77 5.45 -26.54
C GLU A 26 -14.02 5.31 -25.21
N GLY A 27 -12.72 5.59 -25.24
CA GLY A 27 -11.81 5.43 -24.10
C GLY A 27 -12.31 6.13 -22.83
N TYR A 28 -11.89 5.62 -21.66
CA TYR A 28 -12.32 6.19 -20.39
C TYR A 28 -11.97 7.68 -20.29
N ASN A 29 -12.97 8.50 -20.00
CA ASN A 29 -12.80 9.95 -19.89
C ASN A 29 -12.87 10.36 -18.42
N PHE A 30 -11.77 10.13 -17.70
CA PHE A 30 -11.65 10.53 -16.30
C PHE A 30 -10.99 11.90 -16.20
N LYS A 31 -11.71 12.86 -15.60
CA LYS A 31 -11.22 14.21 -15.31
C LYS A 31 -11.37 14.51 -13.83
N ASP A 32 -10.54 15.42 -13.32
CA ASP A 32 -10.64 15.95 -11.96
C ASP A 32 -10.76 14.83 -10.89
N ILE A 33 -11.88 14.81 -10.17
CA ILE A 33 -12.15 13.83 -9.11
C ILE A 33 -12.29 12.41 -9.65
N ASP A 34 -12.80 12.23 -10.87
CA ASP A 34 -12.91 10.91 -11.49
C ASP A 34 -11.53 10.35 -11.77
N HIS A 35 -10.57 11.19 -12.19
CA HIS A 35 -9.18 10.77 -12.40
C HIS A 35 -8.49 10.38 -11.08
N VAL A 36 -8.78 11.11 -10.00
CA VAL A 36 -8.31 10.78 -8.64
C VAL A 36 -8.82 9.40 -8.22
N ILE A 37 -10.13 9.16 -8.30
CA ILE A 37 -10.73 7.88 -7.92
C ILE A 37 -10.21 6.78 -8.84
N ALA A 38 -10.03 7.07 -10.12
CA ALA A 38 -9.56 6.08 -11.08
C ALA A 38 -8.14 5.58 -10.76
N ASN A 39 -7.25 6.47 -10.32
CA ASN A 39 -5.93 6.07 -9.82
C ASN A 39 -6.03 5.10 -8.63
N TYR A 40 -6.92 5.33 -7.68
CA TYR A 40 -7.11 4.41 -6.54
C TYR A 40 -7.67 3.04 -6.93
N PHE A 41 -8.55 2.99 -7.93
CA PHE A 41 -9.11 1.73 -8.43
C PHE A 41 -8.17 0.98 -9.39
N ALA A 42 -7.17 1.65 -9.95
CA ALA A 42 -6.12 0.99 -10.72
C ALA A 42 -5.18 0.17 -9.81
N GLU A 43 -5.11 0.50 -8.53
CA GLU A 43 -4.34 -0.25 -7.53
C GLU A 43 -4.96 -1.61 -7.20
N THR A 44 -4.13 -2.56 -6.74
CA THR A 44 -4.58 -3.89 -6.28
C THR A 44 -4.79 -3.98 -4.77
N SER A 45 -4.38 -2.95 -4.02
CA SER A 45 -4.45 -2.94 -2.57
C SER A 45 -5.86 -2.59 -2.08
N ALA A 46 -6.42 -3.41 -1.19
CA ALA A 46 -7.69 -3.16 -0.52
C ALA A 46 -7.73 -1.80 0.20
N ALA A 47 -6.60 -1.35 0.75
CA ALA A 47 -6.51 -0.05 1.43
C ALA A 47 -6.68 1.13 0.46
N GLN A 48 -6.09 1.03 -0.75
CA GLN A 48 -6.22 2.04 -1.79
C GLN A 48 -7.63 2.03 -2.39
N ILE A 49 -8.18 0.84 -2.65
CA ILE A 49 -9.55 0.67 -3.14
C ILE A 49 -10.57 1.23 -2.15
N LYS A 50 -10.40 0.95 -0.86
CA LYS A 50 -11.23 1.54 0.21
C LYS A 50 -11.20 3.06 0.16
N THR A 51 -10.02 3.65 -0.03
CA THR A 51 -9.87 5.10 -0.17
C THR A 51 -10.62 5.63 -1.38
N GLY A 52 -10.39 5.03 -2.56
CA GLY A 52 -11.11 5.39 -3.78
C GLY A 52 -12.63 5.32 -3.58
N ALA A 53 -13.12 4.28 -2.90
CA ALA A 53 -14.54 4.10 -2.58
C ALA A 53 -15.09 5.15 -1.60
N LYS A 54 -14.31 5.57 -0.59
CA LYS A 54 -14.69 6.70 0.27
C LYS A 54 -14.84 7.99 -0.52
N ILE A 55 -13.87 8.29 -1.38
CA ILE A 55 -13.88 9.50 -2.21
C ILE A 55 -15.06 9.45 -3.18
N LEU A 56 -15.30 8.29 -3.80
CA LEU A 56 -16.44 8.04 -4.68
C LEU A 56 -17.79 8.26 -3.97
N GLU A 57 -17.94 7.74 -2.75
CA GLU A 57 -19.15 7.98 -1.96
C GLU A 57 -19.36 9.46 -1.65
N GLN A 58 -18.31 10.15 -1.19
CA GLN A 58 -18.37 11.56 -0.79
C GLN A 58 -18.62 12.51 -1.96
N ALA A 59 -17.93 12.30 -3.09
CA ALA A 59 -18.10 13.11 -4.29
C ALA A 59 -19.41 12.78 -5.02
N SER A 60 -19.98 11.61 -4.77
CA SER A 60 -21.19 11.10 -5.45
C SER A 60 -21.18 11.30 -6.97
N PRO A 61 -20.05 11.03 -7.68
CA PRO A 61 -19.98 11.29 -9.10
C PRO A 61 -20.87 10.27 -9.82
N LYS A 62 -21.54 10.73 -10.86
CA LYS A 62 -22.46 9.91 -11.68
C LYS A 62 -21.75 9.23 -12.86
N ASN A 63 -20.41 9.17 -12.84
CA ASN A 63 -19.63 8.55 -13.89
C ASN A 63 -19.85 7.03 -13.89
N GLU A 64 -20.66 6.57 -14.84
CA GLU A 64 -21.04 5.17 -14.94
C GLU A 64 -19.83 4.24 -15.13
N GLN A 65 -18.82 4.64 -15.91
CA GLN A 65 -17.62 3.82 -16.15
C GLN A 65 -16.85 3.57 -14.86
N LEU A 66 -16.76 4.58 -13.98
CA LEU A 66 -16.06 4.47 -12.71
C LEU A 66 -16.84 3.62 -11.70
N LEU A 67 -18.16 3.75 -11.69
CA LEU A 67 -19.04 2.91 -10.88
C LEU A 67 -19.02 1.45 -11.36
N ASP A 68 -18.86 1.19 -12.67
CA ASP A 68 -18.67 -0.14 -13.23
C ASP A 68 -17.36 -0.79 -12.79
N VAL A 69 -16.28 0.00 -12.73
CA VAL A 69 -15.00 -0.45 -12.17
C VAL A 69 -15.19 -0.82 -10.70
N ALA A 70 -15.84 0.04 -9.91
CA ALA A 70 -16.10 -0.22 -8.49
C ALA A 70 -16.94 -1.50 -8.29
N ALA A 71 -17.99 -1.70 -9.09
CA ALA A 71 -18.82 -2.89 -9.07
C ALA A 71 -18.04 -4.15 -9.45
N THR A 72 -17.18 -4.07 -10.47
CA THR A 72 -16.31 -5.19 -10.90
C THR A 72 -15.31 -5.57 -9.80
N ILE A 73 -14.66 -4.59 -9.17
CA ILE A 73 -13.75 -4.81 -8.05
C ILE A 73 -14.50 -5.46 -6.88
N LEU A 74 -15.70 -4.97 -6.56
CA LEU A 74 -16.52 -5.53 -5.50
C LEU A 74 -16.88 -7.00 -5.78
N GLU A 75 -17.37 -7.30 -6.99
CA GLU A 75 -17.75 -8.66 -7.41
C GLU A 75 -16.60 -9.65 -7.25
N GLN A 76 -15.39 -9.26 -7.64
CA GLN A 76 -14.20 -10.13 -7.57
C GLN A 76 -13.71 -10.41 -6.14
N ASN A 77 -13.98 -9.52 -5.19
CA ASN A 77 -13.28 -9.54 -3.89
C ASN A 77 -14.18 -9.74 -2.66
N TYR A 78 -15.50 -9.54 -2.74
CA TYR A 78 -16.37 -9.57 -1.55
C TYR A 78 -16.42 -10.93 -0.82
N GLN A 79 -16.06 -12.02 -1.49
CA GLN A 79 -16.07 -13.37 -0.93
C GLN A 79 -14.76 -13.78 -0.24
N LEU A 80 -13.67 -13.00 -0.37
CA LEU A 80 -12.35 -13.39 0.12
C LEU A 80 -12.28 -13.58 1.65
N ASN A 81 -13.25 -13.06 2.42
CA ASN A 81 -13.35 -13.19 3.88
C ASN A 81 -12.07 -12.76 4.64
N LEU A 82 -11.37 -11.76 4.11
CA LEU A 82 -10.19 -11.15 4.73
C LEU A 82 -10.60 -9.82 5.38
N ASP A 83 -10.20 -9.58 6.64
CA ASP A 83 -10.58 -8.40 7.43
C ASP A 83 -10.42 -7.07 6.64
N TYR A 84 -9.35 -6.96 5.84
CA TYR A 84 -9.03 -5.75 5.08
C TYR A 84 -9.87 -5.59 3.81
N TRP A 85 -10.23 -6.67 3.12
CA TRP A 85 -11.14 -6.64 1.98
C TRP A 85 -12.60 -6.47 2.42
N GLU A 86 -12.98 -7.01 3.57
CA GLU A 86 -14.33 -6.81 4.11
C GLU A 86 -14.64 -5.32 4.31
N ASP A 87 -13.67 -4.54 4.78
CA ASP A 87 -13.84 -3.09 4.93
C ASP A 87 -13.85 -2.36 3.58
N ALA A 88 -12.97 -2.74 2.64
CA ALA A 88 -12.98 -2.17 1.29
C ALA A 88 -14.31 -2.43 0.57
N SER A 89 -14.81 -3.67 0.61
CA SER A 89 -16.11 -4.05 0.02
C SER A 89 -17.28 -3.33 0.68
N ALA A 90 -17.25 -3.11 1.99
CA ALA A 90 -18.28 -2.31 2.66
C ALA A 90 -18.30 -0.86 2.13
N TRP A 91 -17.14 -0.26 1.88
CA TRP A 91 -17.06 1.09 1.29
C TRP A 91 -17.48 1.11 -0.19
N LEU A 92 -17.11 0.11 -0.98
CA LEU A 92 -17.58 -0.02 -2.36
C LEU A 92 -19.12 -0.11 -2.42
N LEU A 93 -19.72 -0.90 -1.53
CA LEU A 93 -21.19 -0.98 -1.41
C LEU A 93 -21.82 0.37 -1.05
N ARG A 94 -21.21 1.14 -0.15
CA ARG A 94 -21.68 2.50 0.16
C ARG A 94 -21.60 3.41 -1.05
N ALA A 95 -20.48 3.39 -1.77
CA ALA A 95 -20.27 4.22 -2.95
C ALA A 95 -21.24 3.87 -4.10
N LEU A 96 -21.49 2.58 -4.34
CA LEU A 96 -22.53 2.16 -5.27
C LEU A 96 -23.91 2.60 -4.81
N GLY A 97 -24.23 2.46 -3.52
CA GLY A 97 -25.49 2.92 -2.95
C GLY A 97 -25.72 4.42 -3.11
N SER A 98 -24.71 5.24 -2.82
CA SER A 98 -24.81 6.71 -2.92
C SER A 98 -24.92 7.22 -4.36
N SER A 99 -24.60 6.40 -5.35
CA SER A 99 -24.83 6.74 -6.76
C SER A 99 -26.32 6.76 -7.12
N GLU A 100 -27.18 6.12 -6.32
CA GLU A 100 -28.60 5.91 -6.59
C GLU A 100 -28.88 5.23 -7.96
N ASN A 101 -27.88 4.59 -8.57
CA ASN A 101 -28.02 4.00 -9.91
C ASN A 101 -28.51 2.54 -9.84
N MET A 102 -29.80 2.34 -10.09
CA MET A 102 -30.48 1.04 -10.04
C MET A 102 -29.82 -0.07 -10.88
N ARG A 103 -28.95 0.25 -11.86
CA ARG A 103 -28.22 -0.75 -12.66
C ARG A 103 -27.41 -1.75 -11.83
N TYR A 104 -26.97 -1.35 -10.62
CA TYR A 104 -26.16 -2.18 -9.73
C TYR A 104 -26.98 -3.06 -8.77
N SER A 105 -28.31 -2.90 -8.75
CA SER A 105 -29.20 -3.58 -7.80
C SER A 105 -29.04 -5.10 -7.83
N ALA A 106 -29.04 -5.73 -9.02
CA ALA A 106 -28.90 -7.18 -9.16
C ALA A 106 -27.58 -7.72 -8.57
N LEU A 107 -26.46 -7.03 -8.79
CA LEU A 107 -25.18 -7.39 -8.19
C LEU A 107 -25.26 -7.31 -6.66
N VAL A 108 -25.81 -6.21 -6.13
CA VAL A 108 -25.88 -5.99 -4.68
C VAL A 108 -26.86 -6.96 -4.01
N GLU A 109 -27.98 -7.32 -4.65
CA GLU A 109 -28.91 -8.37 -4.18
C GLU A 109 -28.21 -9.74 -4.11
N ASN A 110 -27.44 -10.09 -5.14
CA ASN A 110 -26.65 -11.32 -5.12
C ASN A 110 -25.61 -11.33 -3.99
N ILE A 111 -24.93 -10.21 -3.75
CA ILE A 111 -23.96 -10.08 -2.65
C ILE A 111 -24.66 -10.21 -1.29
N GLU A 112 -25.81 -9.56 -1.09
CA GLU A 112 -26.58 -9.68 0.15
C GLU A 112 -27.00 -11.12 0.43
N ALA A 113 -27.47 -11.84 -0.60
CA ALA A 113 -27.91 -13.21 -0.47
C ALA A 113 -26.75 -14.19 -0.21
N SER A 114 -25.64 -14.04 -0.93
CA SER A 114 -24.56 -15.04 -0.99
C SER A 114 -23.37 -14.78 -0.07
N SER A 115 -23.17 -13.55 0.42
CA SER A 115 -22.00 -13.24 1.26
C SER A 115 -21.97 -14.05 2.55
N LYS A 116 -20.80 -14.50 2.98
CA LYS A 116 -20.61 -15.16 4.29
C LYS A 116 -20.45 -14.16 5.44
N SER A 117 -20.12 -12.91 5.14
CA SER A 117 -19.92 -11.86 6.14
C SER A 117 -21.23 -11.16 6.50
N GLY A 118 -21.58 -11.17 7.79
CA GLY A 118 -22.72 -10.40 8.30
C GLY A 118 -22.57 -8.88 8.14
N LYS A 119 -21.32 -8.37 8.12
CA LYS A 119 -21.04 -6.96 7.85
C LYS A 119 -21.38 -6.61 6.41
N ILE A 120 -20.89 -7.40 5.45
CA ILE A 120 -21.15 -7.18 4.01
C ILE A 120 -22.65 -7.24 3.71
N LYS A 121 -23.38 -8.22 4.24
CA LYS A 121 -24.84 -8.29 4.08
C LYS A 121 -25.54 -7.01 4.55
N ARG A 122 -25.15 -6.47 5.71
CA ARG A 122 -25.71 -5.24 6.25
C ARG A 122 -25.47 -4.03 5.34
N TYR A 123 -24.25 -3.90 4.79
CA TYR A 123 -23.93 -2.82 3.87
C TYR A 123 -24.61 -2.99 2.51
N ALA A 124 -24.78 -4.23 2.02
CA ALA A 124 -25.51 -4.52 0.79
C ALA A 124 -27.01 -4.18 0.93
N ALA A 125 -27.64 -4.61 2.02
CA ALA A 125 -29.02 -4.25 2.35
C ALA A 125 -29.22 -2.72 2.41
N ARG A 126 -28.23 -2.00 2.96
CA ARG A 126 -28.24 -0.53 2.99
C ARG A 126 -28.11 0.05 1.59
N ALA A 127 -27.14 -0.40 0.81
CA ALA A 127 -26.92 0.06 -0.55
C ALA A 127 -28.19 -0.14 -1.41
N LEU A 128 -28.89 -1.27 -1.30
CA LEU A 128 -30.14 -1.51 -2.04
C LEU A 128 -31.24 -0.52 -1.71
N ARG A 129 -31.37 -0.09 -0.45
CA ARG A 129 -32.34 0.94 -0.08
C ARG A 129 -32.02 2.29 -0.74
N GLU A 130 -30.74 2.63 -0.84
CA GLU A 130 -30.29 3.86 -1.51
C GLU A 130 -30.47 3.77 -3.03
N LEU A 131 -30.07 2.64 -3.65
CA LEU A 131 -30.28 2.40 -5.08
C LEU A 131 -31.75 2.55 -5.49
N ARG A 132 -32.69 2.03 -4.67
CA ARG A 132 -34.14 2.12 -4.92
C ARG A 132 -34.71 3.53 -4.84
N LYS A 133 -33.97 4.51 -4.29
CA LYS A 133 -34.39 5.92 -4.32
C LYS A 133 -34.21 6.54 -5.70
N GLY A 134 -33.27 6.04 -6.50
CA GLY A 134 -33.05 6.49 -7.86
C GLY A 134 -34.12 5.97 -8.81
N GLY A 135 -34.66 6.86 -9.66
CA GLY A 135 -35.59 6.49 -10.71
C GLY A 135 -34.86 5.99 -11.95
N GLY A 136 -35.02 4.69 -12.29
CA GLY A 136 -34.62 4.10 -13.57
C GLY A 136 -33.11 4.07 -13.83
N GLY A 137 -32.50 2.89 -13.73
CA GLY A 137 -31.12 2.67 -14.17
C GLY A 137 -31.02 2.54 -15.70
N SER A 138 -29.82 2.78 -16.22
CA SER A 138 -29.40 2.32 -17.55
C SER A 138 -29.42 0.78 -17.63
N LYS A 139 -28.90 0.18 -18.72
CA LYS A 139 -28.82 -1.28 -18.87
C LYS A 139 -28.20 -1.92 -17.60
N PRO A 140 -28.69 -3.09 -17.14
CA PRO A 140 -28.14 -3.75 -15.96
C PRO A 140 -26.62 -3.93 -16.05
N PHE A 141 -25.92 -3.78 -14.92
CA PHE A 141 -24.46 -3.92 -14.85
C PHE A 141 -23.91 -5.21 -15.50
N ASN A 142 -24.68 -6.31 -15.43
CA ASN A 142 -24.32 -7.61 -16.00
C ASN A 142 -24.10 -7.62 -17.52
N THR A 143 -24.37 -6.53 -18.25
CA THR A 143 -24.13 -6.46 -19.69
C THR A 143 -22.65 -6.23 -20.05
N TYR A 144 -21.81 -5.65 -19.18
CA TYR A 144 -20.42 -5.33 -19.51
C TYR A 144 -19.47 -5.48 -18.31
N LYS A 145 -18.76 -6.61 -18.20
CA LYS A 145 -17.68 -6.74 -17.22
C LYS A 145 -16.50 -5.87 -17.63
N VAL A 146 -16.03 -5.02 -16.73
CA VAL A 146 -14.85 -4.18 -16.95
C VAL A 146 -13.60 -5.07 -16.99
N ASN A 147 -12.78 -4.93 -18.03
CA ASN A 147 -11.45 -5.50 -18.02
C ASN A 147 -10.52 -4.62 -17.16
N LEU A 148 -10.25 -5.05 -15.93
CA LEU A 148 -9.44 -4.30 -14.98
C LEU A 148 -7.99 -4.08 -15.45
N GLU A 149 -7.41 -4.98 -16.26
CA GLU A 149 -6.04 -4.78 -16.79
C GLU A 149 -5.99 -3.69 -17.86
N GLN A 150 -6.99 -3.65 -18.74
CA GLN A 150 -7.13 -2.58 -19.73
C GLN A 150 -7.39 -1.24 -19.04
N TYR A 151 -8.26 -1.25 -18.03
CA TYR A 151 -8.52 -0.08 -17.19
C TYR A 151 -7.24 0.45 -16.52
N ARG A 152 -6.45 -0.42 -15.88
CA ARG A 152 -5.17 -0.02 -15.26
C ARG A 152 -4.19 0.58 -16.26
N THR A 153 -4.06 -0.06 -17.42
CA THR A 153 -3.20 0.42 -18.51
C THR A 153 -3.65 1.81 -18.98
N HIS A 154 -4.96 2.01 -19.11
CA HIS A 154 -5.53 3.30 -19.49
C HIS A 154 -5.27 4.38 -18.43
N VAL A 155 -5.58 4.13 -17.16
CA VAL A 155 -5.34 5.08 -16.07
C VAL A 155 -3.86 5.45 -15.97
N ALA A 156 -2.95 4.47 -16.11
CA ALA A 156 -1.52 4.73 -16.14
C ALA A 156 -1.10 5.65 -17.31
N SER A 157 -1.76 5.54 -18.46
CA SER A 157 -1.51 6.41 -19.62
C SER A 157 -2.01 7.86 -19.44
N LEU A 158 -2.95 8.09 -18.52
CA LEU A 158 -3.44 9.43 -18.19
C LEU A 158 -2.48 10.21 -17.28
N ASN A 159 -1.62 9.52 -16.54
CA ASN A 159 -0.63 10.14 -15.66
C ASN A 159 0.55 10.68 -16.49
N PRO A 160 0.80 12.01 -16.49
CA PRO A 160 1.83 12.56 -17.34
C PRO A 160 3.22 12.15 -16.86
N SER A 161 4.05 11.78 -17.83
CA SER A 161 5.49 11.58 -17.63
C SER A 161 6.27 12.90 -17.60
N LYS A 162 5.62 14.04 -17.88
CA LYS A 162 6.26 15.35 -17.97
C LYS A 162 6.75 15.80 -16.59
N GLU A 163 7.99 16.29 -16.54
CA GLU A 163 8.51 16.98 -15.37
C GLU A 163 8.06 18.46 -15.39
N PHE A 164 7.54 18.91 -14.25
CA PHE A 164 7.16 20.28 -13.99
C PHE A 164 8.35 21.00 -13.33
N THR A 165 8.61 22.26 -13.70
CA THR A 165 9.60 23.07 -12.99
C THR A 165 9.01 23.59 -11.67
N PRO A 166 9.82 23.89 -10.64
CA PRO A 166 9.32 24.45 -9.38
C PRO A 166 8.45 25.71 -9.57
N ASP A 167 8.72 26.53 -10.59
CA ASP A 167 7.95 27.72 -10.93
C ASP A 167 6.48 27.42 -11.29
N TYR A 168 6.17 26.20 -11.77
CA TYR A 168 4.79 25.79 -12.08
C TYR A 168 3.89 25.74 -10.83
N ILE A 169 4.45 25.53 -9.64
CA ILE A 169 3.66 25.58 -8.40
C ILE A 169 3.10 26.97 -8.15
N GLY A 170 3.79 28.03 -8.57
CA GLY A 170 3.31 29.41 -8.40
C GLY A 170 2.01 29.71 -9.14
N ILE A 171 1.56 28.83 -10.03
CA ILE A 171 0.29 28.95 -10.76
C ILE A 171 -0.91 28.53 -9.87
N VAL A 172 -0.67 27.64 -8.91
CA VAL A 172 -1.67 27.14 -7.96
C VAL A 172 -1.58 27.91 -6.66
N SER A 173 -2.74 28.28 -6.12
CA SER A 173 -2.86 29.01 -4.86
C SER A 173 -3.58 28.17 -3.81
N VAL A 174 -3.26 28.41 -2.53
CA VAL A 174 -4.10 27.93 -1.42
C VAL A 174 -5.51 28.51 -1.60
N GLY A 175 -6.52 27.65 -1.50
CA GLY A 175 -7.91 28.01 -1.80
C GLY A 175 -8.39 27.61 -3.20
N ASP A 176 -7.50 27.23 -4.12
CA ASP A 176 -7.93 26.67 -5.42
C ASP A 176 -8.69 25.35 -5.20
N THR A 177 -9.71 25.11 -6.00
CA THR A 177 -10.43 23.84 -6.06
C THR A 177 -9.63 22.77 -6.81
N LEU A 178 -9.98 21.50 -6.61
CA LEU A 178 -9.40 20.38 -7.36
C LEU A 178 -9.51 20.58 -8.88
N THR A 179 -10.68 20.99 -9.36
CA THR A 179 -10.92 21.26 -10.79
C THR A 179 -10.07 22.42 -11.31
N GLU A 180 -9.88 23.49 -10.52
CA GLU A 180 -8.97 24.58 -10.91
C GLU A 180 -7.52 24.10 -10.99
N VAL A 181 -7.07 23.26 -10.06
CA VAL A 181 -5.72 22.67 -10.12
C VAL A 181 -5.55 21.81 -11.37
N TYR A 182 -6.51 20.94 -11.68
CA TYR A 182 -6.49 20.14 -12.92
C TYR A 182 -6.53 21.01 -14.18
N THR A 183 -7.29 22.12 -14.15
CA THR A 183 -7.35 23.07 -15.27
C THR A 183 -6.01 23.77 -15.47
N LYS A 184 -5.33 24.14 -14.39
CA LYS A 184 -4.05 24.87 -14.41
C LYS A 184 -2.86 23.97 -14.76
N LEU A 185 -2.81 22.77 -14.19
CA LEU A 185 -1.63 21.89 -14.25
C LEU A 185 -1.84 20.61 -15.07
N GLY A 186 -3.07 20.27 -15.43
CA GLY A 186 -3.41 18.99 -16.03
C GLY A 186 -3.42 17.86 -15.00
N ASN A 187 -3.24 16.63 -15.48
CA ASN A 187 -3.22 15.45 -14.62
C ASN A 187 -1.96 15.43 -13.73
N PRO A 188 -2.05 14.94 -12.49
CA PRO A 188 -0.89 14.73 -11.64
C PRO A 188 -0.12 13.46 -12.02
N SER A 189 1.17 13.42 -11.71
CA SER A 189 2.01 12.22 -11.89
C SER A 189 1.62 11.09 -10.96
N SER A 190 1.11 11.40 -9.77
CA SER A 190 0.49 10.41 -8.87
C SER A 190 -0.53 11.04 -7.92
N VAL A 191 -1.38 10.18 -7.37
CA VAL A 191 -2.44 10.53 -6.43
C VAL A 191 -2.21 9.74 -5.14
N GLY A 192 -2.44 10.35 -3.98
CA GLY A 192 -2.34 9.65 -2.70
C GLY A 192 -3.07 10.35 -1.56
N ILE A 193 -2.97 9.77 -0.36
CA ILE A 193 -3.44 10.40 0.88
C ILE A 193 -2.22 10.82 1.68
N TYR A 194 -2.29 12.00 2.28
CA TYR A 194 -1.41 12.40 3.35
C TYR A 194 -2.16 12.34 4.69
N HIS A 195 -1.65 11.53 5.62
CA HIS A 195 -2.16 11.48 6.99
C HIS A 195 -1.42 12.50 7.84
N PHE A 196 -2.16 13.36 8.53
CA PHE A 196 -1.57 14.13 9.62
C PHE A 196 -2.39 14.00 10.88
N THR A 197 -1.68 14.13 11.99
CA THR A 197 -2.23 13.99 13.32
C THR A 197 -2.30 15.38 13.94
N THR A 198 -3.51 15.78 14.35
CA THR A 198 -3.73 17.02 15.10
C THR A 198 -4.34 16.70 16.46
N ARG A 199 -4.06 17.55 17.46
CA ARG A 199 -4.63 17.42 18.80
C ARG A 199 -5.72 18.47 18.95
N LYS A 200 -6.97 18.05 19.11
CA LYS A 200 -8.07 18.96 19.46
C LYS A 200 -8.26 18.95 20.97
N ALA A 201 -8.51 20.11 21.56
CA ALA A 201 -8.93 20.18 22.95
C ALA A 201 -10.18 19.29 23.14
N PHE A 202 -10.18 18.47 24.19
CA PHE A 202 -11.27 17.54 24.57
C PHE A 202 -11.51 16.31 23.68
N ALA A 203 -11.15 16.33 22.39
CA ALA A 203 -11.29 15.17 21.49
C ALA A 203 -10.01 14.32 21.36
N GLY A 204 -8.92 14.73 22.00
CA GLY A 204 -7.65 14.02 21.95
C GLY A 204 -6.97 14.13 20.59
N THR A 205 -6.28 13.07 20.21
CA THR A 205 -5.49 12.99 18.98
C THR A 205 -6.36 12.48 17.84
N ILE A 206 -6.57 13.28 16.81
CA ILE A 206 -7.37 12.94 15.64
C ILE A 206 -6.43 12.80 14.43
N GLN A 207 -6.57 11.70 13.69
CA GLN A 207 -5.94 11.54 12.39
C GLN A 207 -6.88 12.05 11.31
N LEU A 208 -6.36 12.92 10.46
CA LEU A 208 -7.06 13.48 9.32
C LEU A 208 -6.40 12.96 8.03
N GLU A 209 -7.23 12.64 7.04
CA GLU A 209 -6.85 12.14 5.72
C GLU A 209 -7.01 13.30 4.72
N HIS A 210 -5.92 13.79 4.14
CA HIS A 210 -5.96 14.83 3.10
C HIS A 210 -5.62 14.20 1.74
N LEU A 211 -6.37 14.56 0.70
CA LEU A 211 -6.02 14.19 -0.66
C LEU A 211 -4.71 14.87 -1.05
N LYS A 212 -3.85 14.16 -1.76
CA LYS A 212 -2.55 14.65 -2.21
C LYS A 212 -2.40 14.35 -3.70
N LEU A 213 -2.07 15.37 -4.47
CA LEU A 213 -1.66 15.23 -5.86
C LEU A 213 -0.16 15.54 -5.96
N ASN A 214 0.58 14.66 -6.61
CA ASN A 214 2.00 14.88 -6.88
C ASN A 214 2.19 15.28 -8.33
N TYR A 215 2.93 16.37 -8.55
CA TYR A 215 3.38 16.79 -9.87
C TYR A 215 4.90 16.64 -9.90
N ARG A 216 5.40 15.68 -10.68
CA ARG A 216 6.82 15.35 -10.72
C ARG A 216 7.67 16.60 -11.01
N GLY A 217 8.65 16.89 -10.14
CA GLY A 217 9.51 18.07 -10.23
C GLY A 217 8.94 19.35 -9.61
N ALA A 218 7.61 19.48 -9.56
CA ALA A 218 6.94 20.59 -8.88
C ALA A 218 6.83 20.31 -7.37
N GLY A 219 6.20 19.22 -6.96
CA GLY A 219 5.99 18.88 -5.54
C GLY A 219 4.61 18.30 -5.26
N ASP A 220 4.17 18.39 -4.01
CA ASP A 220 2.88 17.89 -3.56
C ASP A 220 1.88 19.05 -3.37
N ILE A 221 0.68 18.92 -3.93
CA ILE A 221 -0.47 19.77 -3.64
C ILE A 221 -1.42 18.97 -2.75
N ARG A 222 -1.72 19.50 -1.57
CA ARG A 222 -2.55 18.84 -0.55
C ARG A 222 -3.89 19.53 -0.45
N PHE A 223 -4.94 18.74 -0.37
CA PHE A 223 -6.31 19.19 -0.37
C PHE A 223 -6.99 18.79 0.93
N ASN A 224 -7.79 19.71 1.46
CA ASN A 224 -8.76 19.44 2.50
C ASN A 224 -10.15 19.32 1.87
N SER A 225 -10.99 18.43 2.40
CA SER A 225 -12.38 18.31 1.96
C SER A 225 -13.25 19.24 2.79
N VAL A 226 -13.90 20.20 2.12
CA VAL A 226 -14.82 21.17 2.72
C VAL A 226 -16.16 21.03 2.01
N SER A 227 -17.19 20.55 2.73
CA SER A 227 -18.54 20.38 2.20
C SER A 227 -18.64 19.53 0.92
N GLY A 228 -17.75 18.55 0.75
CA GLY A 228 -17.71 17.68 -0.43
C GLY A 228 -16.80 18.17 -1.56
N GLU A 229 -16.30 19.40 -1.48
CA GLU A 229 -15.30 19.93 -2.42
C GLU A 229 -13.88 19.75 -1.87
N TYR A 230 -12.92 19.50 -2.75
CA TYR A 230 -11.50 19.43 -2.40
C TYR A 230 -10.83 20.76 -2.71
N ILE A 231 -10.32 21.42 -1.67
CA ILE A 231 -9.71 22.75 -1.75
C ILE A 231 -8.24 22.64 -1.33
N VAL A 232 -7.34 23.29 -2.07
CA VAL A 232 -5.90 23.33 -1.76
C VAL A 232 -5.71 23.93 -0.37
N ASP A 233 -5.18 23.10 0.53
CA ASP A 233 -4.87 23.44 1.91
C ASP A 233 -3.40 23.84 2.06
N SER A 234 -2.50 23.09 1.41
CA SER A 234 -1.08 23.38 1.43
C SER A 234 -0.38 22.92 0.17
N ILE A 235 0.65 23.66 -0.22
CA ILE A 235 1.52 23.31 -1.34
C ILE A 235 2.91 23.07 -0.75
N VAL A 236 3.46 21.89 -1.01
CA VAL A 236 4.78 21.49 -0.55
C VAL A 236 5.67 21.34 -1.77
N PRO A 237 6.46 22.39 -2.11
CA PRO A 237 7.37 22.31 -3.24
C PRO A 237 8.40 21.22 -2.99
N THR A 238 8.88 20.60 -4.07
CA THR A 238 10.07 19.76 -4.01
C THR A 238 11.20 20.61 -3.48
N ILE A 239 11.83 20.22 -2.36
CA ILE A 239 13.01 20.94 -1.84
C ILE A 239 14.11 20.82 -2.89
N ASN A 240 14.31 21.89 -3.65
CA ASN A 240 15.38 22.14 -4.61
C ASN A 240 16.06 20.90 -5.21
N ALA A 241 15.67 20.57 -6.45
CA ALA A 241 16.52 19.88 -7.42
C ALA A 241 17.76 20.72 -7.84
N VAL A 242 18.39 21.46 -6.92
CA VAL A 242 19.67 22.16 -7.13
C VAL A 242 20.84 21.18 -7.02
N VAL A 243 20.62 20.00 -6.44
CA VAL A 243 21.53 18.88 -6.66
C VAL A 243 21.02 18.09 -7.87
N ALA A 244 21.20 18.64 -9.06
CA ALA A 244 21.36 17.81 -10.24
C ALA A 244 22.61 16.96 -10.01
N LEU A 245 22.48 15.86 -9.26
CA LEU A 245 23.49 14.82 -9.28
C LEU A 245 23.61 14.41 -10.75
N PRO A 246 24.84 14.27 -11.27
CA PRO A 246 25.04 13.84 -12.65
C PRO A 246 24.17 12.62 -12.86
N GLN A 247 23.28 12.68 -13.85
CA GLN A 247 22.46 11.54 -14.21
C GLN A 247 23.40 10.35 -14.25
N SER A 248 23.16 9.37 -13.38
CA SER A 248 23.90 8.13 -13.45
C SER A 248 23.71 7.68 -14.89
N ASN A 249 24.80 7.59 -15.64
CA ASN A 249 24.79 7.00 -16.96
C ASN A 249 24.31 5.56 -16.76
N THR A 250 23.00 5.35 -16.75
CA THR A 250 22.39 4.04 -16.68
C THR A 250 22.88 3.36 -17.95
N PRO A 251 23.71 2.32 -17.85
CA PRO A 251 24.20 1.65 -19.02
C PRO A 251 22.98 1.05 -19.70
N LYS A 252 22.53 1.68 -20.79
CA LYS A 252 21.66 1.02 -21.76
C LYS A 252 22.54 -0.01 -22.47
N ASN A 253 22.74 -1.17 -21.83
CA ASN A 253 23.18 -2.33 -22.58
C ASN A 253 22.63 -3.63 -22.00
N GLN A 254 22.09 -4.43 -22.93
CA GLN A 254 21.31 -5.64 -22.75
C GLN A 254 22.20 -6.86 -22.43
N ASN A 255 21.56 -7.93 -21.94
CA ASN A 255 21.98 -9.36 -21.98
C ASN A 255 22.53 -10.03 -20.71
N SER A 256 21.95 -9.71 -19.55
CA SER A 256 21.77 -10.70 -18.47
C SER A 256 20.41 -10.44 -17.82
N ALA A 257 19.61 -11.47 -17.55
CA ALA A 257 18.36 -11.30 -16.80
C ALA A 257 18.71 -10.69 -15.44
N GLU A 258 18.46 -9.39 -15.29
CA GLU A 258 18.74 -8.67 -14.06
C GLU A 258 17.89 -9.27 -12.94
N SER A 259 18.52 -9.63 -11.82
CA SER A 259 17.79 -10.23 -10.69
C SER A 259 16.72 -9.26 -10.20
N GLU A 260 15.59 -9.78 -9.72
CA GLU A 260 14.51 -8.95 -9.17
C GLU A 260 15.02 -8.04 -8.05
N TYR A 261 15.99 -8.52 -7.25
CA TYR A 261 16.64 -7.75 -6.21
C TYR A 261 17.43 -6.56 -6.76
N THR A 262 18.12 -6.72 -7.89
CA THR A 262 18.83 -5.59 -8.54
C THR A 262 17.83 -4.59 -9.12
N ALA A 263 16.76 -5.06 -9.75
CA ALA A 263 15.69 -4.19 -10.23
C ALA A 263 15.02 -3.39 -9.09
N GLU A 264 14.84 -4.01 -7.92
CA GLU A 264 14.32 -3.34 -6.73
C GLU A 264 15.29 -2.26 -6.20
N ILE A 265 16.60 -2.52 -6.19
CA ILE A 265 17.62 -1.51 -5.84
C ILE A 265 17.51 -0.29 -6.76
N LEU A 266 17.42 -0.51 -8.07
CA LEU A 266 17.28 0.57 -9.05
C LEU A 266 15.98 1.36 -8.84
N ARG A 267 14.85 0.66 -8.67
CA ARG A 267 13.55 1.31 -8.41
C ARG A 267 13.58 2.15 -7.13
N LEU A 268 14.19 1.65 -6.06
CA LEU A 268 14.32 2.40 -4.80
C LEU A 268 15.26 3.59 -4.95
N ALA A 269 16.38 3.43 -5.68
CA ALA A 269 17.26 4.54 -6.01
C ALA A 269 16.52 5.62 -6.79
N ASP A 270 15.71 5.27 -7.79
CA ASP A 270 14.90 6.22 -8.55
C ASP A 270 13.88 6.95 -7.68
N LYS A 271 13.17 6.23 -6.78
CA LYS A 271 12.25 6.87 -5.82
C LYS A 271 12.97 7.86 -4.91
N ILE A 272 14.16 7.51 -4.40
CA ILE A 272 14.97 8.42 -3.57
C ILE A 272 15.43 9.65 -4.37
N ASN A 273 15.98 9.42 -5.57
CA ASN A 273 16.52 10.45 -6.45
C ASN A 273 15.46 11.37 -7.05
N SER A 274 14.18 10.98 -6.97
CA SER A 274 13.09 11.88 -7.37
C SER A 274 13.06 13.19 -6.58
N GLY A 275 13.71 13.26 -5.41
CA GLY A 275 13.70 14.45 -4.54
C GLY A 275 12.36 14.72 -3.84
N LEU A 276 11.31 13.96 -4.20
CA LEU A 276 9.95 14.14 -3.71
C LEU A 276 9.81 13.51 -2.32
N TYR A 277 9.44 14.31 -1.31
CA TYR A 277 9.36 13.83 0.07
C TYR A 277 8.45 12.59 0.22
N GLY A 278 7.31 12.57 -0.47
CA GLY A 278 6.41 11.40 -0.47
C GLY A 278 7.11 10.14 -0.97
N ASN A 279 7.71 10.18 -2.16
CA ASN A 279 8.41 9.05 -2.75
C ASN A 279 9.62 8.62 -1.92
N GLN A 280 10.37 9.59 -1.38
CA GLN A 280 11.51 9.35 -0.50
C GLN A 280 11.07 8.63 0.76
N LYS A 281 9.99 9.10 1.41
CA LYS A 281 9.46 8.49 2.61
C LYS A 281 8.95 7.07 2.34
N ASP A 282 8.22 6.87 1.25
CA ASP A 282 7.72 5.54 0.87
C ASP A 282 8.89 4.57 0.60
N ALA A 283 9.91 5.01 -0.16
CA ALA A 283 11.12 4.23 -0.37
C ALA A 283 11.88 3.93 0.94
N ILE A 284 11.95 4.88 1.88
CA ILE A 284 12.55 4.67 3.20
C ILE A 284 11.77 3.65 4.02
N ASP A 285 10.44 3.68 3.96
CA ASP A 285 9.58 2.71 4.63
C ASP A 285 9.79 1.29 4.04
N GLU A 286 10.01 1.17 2.73
CA GLU A 286 10.37 -0.09 2.04
C GLU A 286 11.80 -0.56 2.40
N LEU A 287 12.78 0.35 2.39
CA LEU A 287 14.20 0.04 2.66
C LEU A 287 14.41 -0.60 4.03
N ARG A 288 13.57 -0.24 5.00
CA ARG A 288 13.60 -0.69 6.39
C ARG A 288 13.72 -2.20 6.56
N TYR A 289 13.23 -3.00 5.63
CA TYR A 289 13.30 -4.46 5.73
C TYR A 289 13.82 -5.13 4.44
N SER A 290 14.40 -4.34 3.55
CA SER A 290 14.86 -4.79 2.24
C SER A 290 16.18 -5.57 2.30
N GLY A 291 16.99 -5.33 3.34
CA GLY A 291 18.38 -5.78 3.45
C GLY A 291 19.34 -5.03 2.52
N ILE A 292 18.89 -4.02 1.79
CA ILE A 292 19.70 -3.27 0.83
C ILE A 292 20.70 -2.37 1.58
N SER A 293 21.96 -2.41 1.14
CA SER A 293 23.06 -1.55 1.62
C SER A 293 23.76 -0.84 0.45
N ASP A 294 23.09 -0.66 -0.69
CA ASP A 294 23.69 -0.17 -1.92
C ASP A 294 23.86 1.36 -1.92
N LYS A 295 25.07 1.84 -2.23
CA LYS A 295 25.42 3.27 -2.30
C LYS A 295 24.50 4.08 -3.21
N ARG A 296 24.02 3.48 -4.30
CA ARG A 296 23.14 4.15 -5.26
C ARG A 296 21.84 4.64 -4.63
N VAL A 297 21.40 4.00 -3.54
CA VAL A 297 20.21 4.39 -2.77
C VAL A 297 20.57 5.39 -1.67
N PHE A 298 21.68 5.16 -0.95
CA PHE A 298 21.96 5.85 0.30
C PHE A 298 22.84 7.10 0.18
N ASP A 299 23.74 7.17 -0.80
CA ASP A 299 24.55 8.38 -1.01
C ASP A 299 23.67 9.61 -1.37
N PRO A 300 22.62 9.49 -2.21
CA PRO A 300 21.67 10.57 -2.42
C PRO A 300 20.97 11.03 -1.14
N LEU A 301 20.60 10.11 -0.24
CA LEU A 301 20.00 10.47 1.05
C LEU A 301 20.93 11.35 1.88
N LYS A 302 22.23 11.03 1.93
CA LYS A 302 23.22 11.88 2.62
C LYS A 302 23.22 13.30 2.06
N SER A 303 23.22 13.44 0.73
CA SER A 303 23.17 14.76 0.06
C SER A 303 21.88 15.53 0.41
N TYR A 304 20.72 14.87 0.36
CA TYR A 304 19.44 15.50 0.74
C TYR A 304 19.39 15.90 2.22
N ILE A 305 20.02 15.13 3.11
CA ILE A 305 20.14 15.51 4.52
C ILE A 305 21.00 16.77 4.65
N SER A 306 22.18 16.80 4.04
CA SER A 306 23.07 17.97 4.10
C SER A 306 22.41 19.24 3.58
N GLU A 307 21.62 19.15 2.51
CA GLU A 307 20.88 20.30 1.98
C GLU A 307 19.69 20.68 2.87
N GLY A 308 18.91 19.68 3.30
CA GLY A 308 17.77 19.90 4.18
C GLY A 308 18.15 20.55 5.51
N LEU A 309 19.30 20.19 6.09
CA LEU A 309 19.81 20.80 7.33
C LEU A 309 20.01 22.32 7.23
N LYS A 310 20.35 22.84 6.05
CA LYS A 310 20.57 24.29 5.83
C LYS A 310 19.27 25.11 5.83
N THR A 311 18.14 24.45 5.61
CA THR A 311 16.84 25.10 5.32
C THR A 311 15.70 24.63 6.23
N ALA A 312 15.99 23.73 7.18
CA ALA A 312 14.99 23.06 8.00
C ALA A 312 14.46 23.90 9.17
N ASP A 313 13.67 24.92 8.84
CA ASP A 313 13.13 25.87 9.82
C ASP A 313 11.68 25.55 10.21
N THR A 314 10.93 24.89 9.31
CA THR A 314 9.54 24.53 9.56
C THR A 314 9.41 23.11 10.13
N LYS A 315 8.30 22.85 10.84
CA LYS A 315 7.98 21.51 11.37
C LYS A 315 7.98 20.44 10.27
N ALA A 316 7.53 20.77 9.06
CA ALA A 316 7.49 19.86 7.92
C ALA A 316 8.89 19.52 7.40
N GLN A 317 9.75 20.52 7.19
CA GLN A 317 11.13 20.29 6.75
C GLN A 317 11.94 19.51 7.79
N ILE A 318 11.79 19.84 9.08
CA ILE A 318 12.43 19.10 10.17
C ILE A 318 11.99 17.63 10.15
N ASP A 319 10.70 17.38 9.90
CA ASP A 319 10.17 16.01 9.80
C ASP A 319 10.77 15.26 8.59
N GLN A 320 10.83 15.92 7.43
CA GLN A 320 11.46 15.36 6.23
C GLN A 320 12.93 15.00 6.48
N VAL A 321 13.74 15.92 7.00
CA VAL A 321 15.15 15.65 7.32
C VAL A 321 15.28 14.51 8.31
N SER A 322 14.41 14.45 9.32
CA SER A 322 14.39 13.35 10.30
C SER A 322 14.12 11.99 9.64
N TRP A 323 13.20 11.94 8.67
CA TRP A 323 12.93 10.72 7.90
C TRP A 323 14.12 10.32 7.03
N LEU A 324 14.75 11.27 6.33
CA LEU A 324 15.92 11.01 5.51
C LEU A 324 17.08 10.46 6.35
N ILE A 325 17.35 11.05 7.53
CA ILE A 325 18.36 10.59 8.50
C ILE A 325 18.09 9.14 8.91
N LYS A 326 16.84 8.81 9.23
CA LYS A 326 16.44 7.45 9.57
C LYS A 326 16.62 6.48 8.39
N GLY A 327 16.29 6.93 7.18
CA GLY A 327 16.51 6.19 5.95
C GLY A 327 17.99 5.88 5.72
N LEU A 328 18.87 6.86 5.87
CA LEU A 328 20.31 6.67 5.74
C LEU A 328 20.85 5.65 6.74
N ALA A 329 20.31 5.61 7.96
CA ALA A 329 20.71 4.63 8.95
C ALA A 329 20.31 3.18 8.60
N TYR A 330 19.21 2.97 7.86
CA TYR A 330 18.85 1.62 7.38
C TYR A 330 19.86 1.03 6.41
N SER A 331 20.79 1.82 5.88
CA SER A 331 21.89 1.31 5.06
C SER A 331 22.78 0.31 5.81
N GLY A 332 22.86 0.42 7.14
CA GLY A 332 23.80 -0.37 7.93
C GLY A 332 25.28 -0.06 7.65
N ARG A 333 25.57 1.02 6.92
CA ARG A 333 26.94 1.34 6.48
C ARG A 333 27.59 2.27 7.50
N LEU A 334 28.50 1.69 8.30
CA LEU A 334 29.16 2.40 9.39
C LEU A 334 30.01 3.60 8.91
N GLU A 335 30.32 3.70 7.61
CA GLU A 335 30.97 4.88 7.02
C GLU A 335 30.12 6.17 7.14
N TYR A 336 28.82 6.07 7.40
CA TYR A 336 27.97 7.23 7.68
C TYR A 336 27.95 7.63 9.17
N GLU A 337 28.54 6.85 10.09
CA GLU A 337 28.58 7.23 11.52
C GLU A 337 29.19 8.61 11.77
N PRO A 338 30.35 8.99 11.17
CA PRO A 338 30.93 10.32 11.40
C PRO A 338 29.98 11.45 10.97
N PHE A 339 29.19 11.24 9.91
CA PHE A 339 28.20 12.20 9.45
C PHE A 339 27.06 12.38 10.47
N PHE A 340 26.59 11.29 11.10
CA PHE A 340 25.60 11.40 12.16
C PHE A 340 26.16 12.08 13.42
N VAL A 341 27.41 11.78 13.81
CA VAL A 341 28.07 12.42 14.96
C VAL A 341 28.22 13.93 14.74
N ASP A 342 28.60 14.35 13.54
CA ASP A 342 28.69 15.76 13.15
C ASP A 342 27.33 16.47 13.33
N ILE A 343 26.26 15.90 12.79
CA ILE A 343 24.91 16.46 12.94
C ILE A 343 24.48 16.53 14.41
N VAL A 344 24.73 15.50 15.23
CA VAL A 344 24.38 15.52 16.66
C VAL A 344 25.12 16.65 17.39
N SER A 345 26.38 16.89 17.04
CA SER A 345 27.25 17.86 17.71
C SER A 345 26.95 19.30 17.29
N ASN A 346 26.57 19.50 16.02
CA ASN A 346 26.49 20.82 15.39
C ASN A 346 25.07 21.27 15.03
N SER A 347 24.04 20.44 15.21
CA SER A 347 22.65 20.81 14.90
C SER A 347 22.04 21.72 15.97
N ASP A 348 21.70 22.96 15.58
CA ASP A 348 20.92 23.89 16.41
C ASP A 348 19.50 23.37 16.72
N ASN A 349 18.98 22.47 15.87
CA ASN A 349 17.66 21.89 16.04
C ASN A 349 17.68 20.63 16.94
N LYS A 350 17.17 20.75 18.17
CA LYS A 350 17.08 19.64 19.14
C LYS A 350 16.31 18.42 18.63
N LYS A 351 15.30 18.60 17.77
CA LYS A 351 14.52 17.47 17.21
C LYS A 351 15.39 16.68 16.24
N ILE A 352 16.12 17.35 15.35
CA ILE A 352 17.05 16.73 14.39
C ILE A 352 18.17 16.00 15.14
N ALA A 353 18.83 16.67 16.10
CA ALA A 353 19.89 16.06 16.90
C ALA A 353 19.41 14.76 17.56
N ARG A 354 18.22 14.76 18.19
CA ARG A 354 17.64 13.57 18.82
C ARG A 354 17.38 12.43 17.83
N TYR A 355 16.78 12.70 16.67
CA TYR A 355 16.55 11.64 15.67
C TYR A 355 17.85 11.09 15.13
N THR A 356 18.87 11.94 15.00
CA THR A 356 20.21 11.54 14.57
C THR A 356 20.90 10.66 15.61
N SER A 357 20.76 10.95 16.90
CA SER A 357 21.25 10.05 17.95
C SER A 357 20.62 8.67 17.85
N SER A 358 19.31 8.58 17.60
CA SER A 358 18.66 7.29 17.36
C SER A 358 19.13 6.60 16.07
N ALA A 359 19.54 7.38 15.06
CA ALA A 359 20.07 6.86 13.80
C ALA A 359 21.44 6.18 13.99
N LEU A 360 22.25 6.62 14.97
CA LEU A 360 23.52 5.96 15.32
C LEU A 360 23.31 4.53 15.84
N ASP A 361 22.33 4.31 16.72
CA ASP A 361 22.00 2.96 17.18
C ASP A 361 21.44 2.11 16.04
N LEU A 362 20.64 2.74 15.18
CA LEU A 362 19.99 2.10 14.06
C LEU A 362 21.00 1.62 13.01
N VAL A 363 22.00 2.45 12.63
CA VAL A 363 23.00 2.04 11.63
C VAL A 363 23.84 0.86 12.10
N ARG A 364 24.11 0.76 13.40
CA ARG A 364 24.79 -0.41 14.00
C ARG A 364 23.91 -1.64 14.01
N THR A 365 22.62 -1.48 14.30
CA THR A 365 21.66 -2.59 14.23
C THR A 365 21.59 -3.12 12.80
N TYR A 366 21.43 -2.23 11.82
CA TYR A 366 21.29 -2.59 10.41
C TYR A 366 22.58 -3.10 9.77
N SER A 367 23.75 -2.73 10.29
CA SER A 367 25.02 -3.32 9.82
C SER A 367 25.08 -4.83 10.10
N SER A 368 24.45 -5.28 11.18
CA SER A 368 24.32 -6.70 11.50
C SER A 368 23.13 -7.37 10.80
N TRP A 369 22.02 -6.65 10.62
CA TRP A 369 20.79 -7.23 10.05
C TRP A 369 20.82 -7.33 8.53
N ASN A 370 21.35 -6.33 7.82
CA ASN A 370 21.30 -6.30 6.35
C ASN A 370 21.96 -7.51 5.69
N PRO A 371 23.15 -8.00 6.13
CA PRO A 371 23.74 -9.22 5.58
C PRO A 371 22.87 -10.47 5.79
N ILE A 372 22.09 -10.53 6.87
CA ILE A 372 21.17 -11.63 7.14
C ILE A 372 19.95 -11.51 6.21
N ILE A 373 19.31 -10.34 6.19
CA ILE A 373 18.10 -10.11 5.40
C ILE A 373 18.36 -10.34 3.91
N SER A 374 19.49 -9.84 3.39
CA SER A 374 19.84 -9.89 1.96
C SER A 374 20.43 -11.23 1.50
N LYS A 375 20.64 -12.18 2.42
CA LYS A 375 21.23 -13.47 2.09
C LYS A 375 20.43 -14.17 0.98
N ASP A 376 21.14 -14.58 -0.07
CA ASP A 376 20.63 -15.31 -1.23
C ASP A 376 19.54 -14.58 -2.07
N LEU A 377 19.28 -13.29 -1.83
CA LEU A 377 18.26 -12.53 -2.59
C LEU A 377 18.62 -12.32 -4.06
N GLN A 378 19.91 -12.27 -4.39
CA GLN A 378 20.38 -12.14 -5.78
C GLN A 378 19.97 -13.33 -6.65
N SER A 379 19.84 -14.50 -6.04
CA SER A 379 19.45 -15.77 -6.68
C SER A 379 18.01 -16.18 -6.37
N ALA A 380 17.24 -15.33 -5.67
CA ALA A 380 15.86 -15.65 -5.33
C ALA A 380 15.02 -15.79 -6.61
N PRO A 381 14.14 -16.81 -6.70
CA PRO A 381 13.19 -16.91 -7.80
C PRO A 381 12.33 -15.65 -7.92
N LYS A 382 11.86 -15.36 -9.13
CA LYS A 382 10.97 -14.22 -9.39
C LYS A 382 9.71 -14.31 -8.50
N GLY A 383 9.37 -13.21 -7.83
CA GLY A 383 8.25 -13.09 -6.90
C GLY A 383 8.52 -13.63 -5.49
N MET A 384 9.74 -14.10 -5.19
CA MET A 384 10.06 -14.74 -3.91
C MET A 384 10.96 -13.89 -2.99
N LEU A 385 11.25 -12.63 -3.33
CA LEU A 385 12.12 -11.79 -2.49
C LEU A 385 11.62 -11.67 -1.05
N ASP A 386 10.33 -11.38 -0.86
CA ASP A 386 9.76 -11.17 0.47
C ASP A 386 9.68 -12.48 1.27
N VAL A 387 9.46 -13.62 0.60
CA VAL A 387 9.53 -14.95 1.23
C VAL A 387 10.94 -15.21 1.76
N TYR A 388 11.97 -14.96 0.95
CA TYR A 388 13.36 -15.17 1.34
C TYR A 388 13.76 -14.24 2.50
N ARG A 389 13.39 -12.96 2.43
CA ARG A 389 13.61 -11.99 3.51
C ARG A 389 13.00 -12.46 4.83
N VAL A 390 11.72 -12.84 4.80
CA VAL A 390 11.01 -13.30 5.99
C VAL A 390 11.67 -14.56 6.56
N LEU A 391 12.01 -15.55 5.73
CA LEU A 391 12.70 -16.76 6.17
C LEU A 391 14.07 -16.45 6.77
N ASN A 392 14.85 -15.56 6.15
CA ASN A 392 16.15 -15.13 6.67
C ASN A 392 16.02 -14.48 8.05
N MET A 393 15.05 -13.57 8.21
CA MET A 393 14.80 -12.89 9.49
C MET A 393 14.30 -13.84 10.57
N LEU A 394 13.37 -14.74 10.24
CA LEU A 394 12.82 -15.73 11.17
C LEU A 394 13.86 -16.75 11.64
N ARG A 395 14.84 -17.09 10.79
CA ARG A 395 15.94 -18.01 11.12
C ARG A 395 17.14 -17.33 11.76
N ALA A 396 17.15 -16.00 11.86
CA ALA A 396 18.26 -15.25 12.44
C ALA A 396 18.50 -15.65 13.90
N GLY A 397 19.75 -15.54 14.38
CA GLY A 397 20.05 -15.73 15.80
C GLY A 397 19.56 -14.60 16.71
N ASP A 398 19.17 -13.45 16.14
CA ASP A 398 18.67 -12.28 16.86
C ASP A 398 17.14 -12.31 16.96
N ILE A 399 16.61 -12.44 18.17
CA ILE A 399 15.17 -12.48 18.43
C ILE A 399 14.44 -11.21 17.99
N ASN A 400 15.09 -10.03 18.03
CA ASN A 400 14.47 -8.79 17.55
C ASN A 400 14.27 -8.84 16.03
N LEU A 401 15.23 -9.40 15.30
CA LEU A 401 15.11 -9.60 13.87
C LEU A 401 14.04 -10.66 13.55
N GLN A 402 13.92 -11.73 14.34
CA GLN A 402 12.83 -12.71 14.20
C GLN A 402 11.46 -12.04 14.39
N ILE A 403 11.29 -11.19 15.40
CA ILE A 403 10.05 -10.44 15.64
C ILE A 403 9.73 -9.54 14.45
N VAL A 404 10.74 -8.89 13.86
CA VAL A 404 10.58 -8.07 12.66
C VAL A 404 10.12 -8.93 11.47
N GLY A 405 10.76 -10.08 11.23
CA GLY A 405 10.35 -11.03 10.20
C GLY A 405 8.90 -11.48 10.34
N ALA A 406 8.48 -11.87 11.55
CA ALA A 406 7.10 -12.26 11.83
C ALA A 406 6.09 -11.11 11.61
N LYS A 407 6.46 -9.87 12.00
CA LYS A 407 5.63 -8.67 11.76
C LYS A 407 5.44 -8.40 10.27
N ILE A 408 6.49 -8.53 9.48
CA ILE A 408 6.46 -8.29 8.04
C ILE A 408 5.59 -9.34 7.37
N ALA A 409 5.79 -10.61 7.71
CA ALA A 409 5.01 -11.72 7.17
C ALA A 409 3.49 -11.47 7.31
N VAL A 410 3.05 -10.99 8.47
CA VAL A 410 1.64 -10.62 8.71
C VAL A 410 1.22 -9.34 7.99
N LYS A 411 2.05 -8.29 8.02
CA LYS A 411 1.67 -6.96 7.50
C LYS A 411 1.63 -6.90 5.98
N GLN A 412 2.50 -7.67 5.33
CA GLN A 412 2.62 -7.74 3.86
C GLN A 412 1.93 -8.99 3.30
N ASP A 413 1.24 -9.76 4.14
CA ASP A 413 0.49 -10.96 3.73
C ASP A 413 1.38 -11.98 2.98
N VAL A 414 2.61 -12.18 3.48
CA VAL A 414 3.62 -13.04 2.83
C VAL A 414 3.32 -14.50 3.17
N PHE A 415 2.56 -15.16 2.32
CA PHE A 415 2.28 -16.59 2.45
C PHE A 415 3.33 -17.45 1.74
N ASP A 416 3.92 -18.39 2.49
CA ASP A 416 4.69 -19.51 1.94
C ASP A 416 4.59 -20.70 2.90
N GLU A 417 4.46 -21.91 2.35
CA GLU A 417 4.30 -23.13 3.16
C GLU A 417 5.49 -23.37 4.09
N THR A 418 6.70 -22.96 3.69
CA THR A 418 7.91 -23.06 4.51
C THR A 418 7.86 -22.11 5.69
N ILE A 419 7.32 -20.90 5.52
CA ILE A 419 7.15 -19.92 6.60
C ILE A 419 6.09 -20.43 7.58
N LEU A 420 4.96 -20.95 7.07
CA LEU A 420 3.91 -21.55 7.91
C LEU A 420 4.46 -22.70 8.75
N LYS A 421 5.13 -23.66 8.13
CA LYS A 421 5.77 -24.80 8.83
C LYS A 421 6.79 -24.33 9.87
N PHE A 422 7.62 -23.34 9.53
CA PHE A 422 8.58 -22.77 10.47
C PHE A 422 7.87 -22.13 11.67
N ALA A 423 6.87 -21.31 11.43
CA ALA A 423 6.11 -20.61 12.47
C ALA A 423 5.35 -21.59 13.38
N SER A 424 4.64 -22.56 12.81
CA SER A 424 3.93 -23.62 13.56
C SER A 424 4.89 -24.44 14.42
N SER A 425 6.04 -24.84 13.86
CA SER A 425 7.07 -25.57 14.60
C SER A 425 7.63 -24.74 15.76
N ARG A 426 7.90 -23.45 15.54
CA ARG A 426 8.41 -22.55 16.57
C ARG A 426 7.41 -22.32 17.69
N LEU A 427 6.13 -22.18 17.37
CA LEU A 427 5.04 -22.12 18.35
C LEU A 427 4.92 -23.41 19.15
N ASN A 428 5.04 -24.58 18.52
CA ASN A 428 4.98 -25.85 19.23
C ASN A 428 6.17 -26.04 20.18
N GLN A 429 7.37 -25.56 19.79
CA GLN A 429 8.58 -25.68 20.60
C GLN A 429 8.64 -24.70 21.78
N ALA A 430 8.22 -23.45 21.57
CA ALA A 430 8.45 -22.36 22.53
C ALA A 430 7.17 -21.63 22.97
N GLY A 431 6.06 -21.77 22.25
CA GLY A 431 4.81 -21.05 22.52
C GLY A 431 4.23 -21.32 23.90
N PHE A 432 4.34 -22.57 24.37
CA PHE A 432 3.82 -23.00 25.66
C PHE A 432 4.61 -22.44 26.85
N SER A 433 5.93 -22.33 26.70
CA SER A 433 6.86 -21.95 27.78
C SER A 433 7.32 -20.50 27.75
N ALA A 434 7.02 -19.75 26.67
CA ALA A 434 7.45 -18.37 26.50
C ALA A 434 7.00 -17.50 27.67
N THR A 435 7.97 -16.89 28.35
CA THR A 435 7.75 -16.00 29.51
C THR A 435 8.51 -14.68 29.34
N GLU A 436 9.64 -14.70 28.66
CA GLU A 436 10.43 -13.51 28.39
C GLU A 436 9.73 -12.57 27.39
N LYS A 437 9.89 -11.26 27.61
CA LYS A 437 9.15 -10.21 26.88
C LYS A 437 9.27 -10.35 25.35
N PHE A 438 10.48 -10.57 24.84
CA PHE A 438 10.73 -10.68 23.41
C PHE A 438 10.25 -12.02 22.83
N GLU A 439 10.42 -13.13 23.56
CA GLU A 439 9.87 -14.43 23.16
C GLU A 439 8.35 -14.38 23.08
N VAL A 440 7.70 -13.81 24.09
CA VAL A 440 6.24 -13.63 24.10
C VAL A 440 5.77 -12.73 22.96
N ASP A 441 6.52 -11.68 22.60
CA ASP A 441 6.16 -10.86 21.43
C ASP A 441 6.32 -11.64 20.13
N LEU A 442 7.41 -12.39 19.96
CA LEU A 442 7.61 -13.25 18.79
C LEU A 442 6.48 -14.26 18.66
N MET A 443 6.18 -15.02 19.72
CA MET A 443 5.11 -16.03 19.71
C MET A 443 3.75 -15.40 19.38
N ALA A 444 3.45 -14.21 19.91
CA ALA A 444 2.22 -13.50 19.57
C ALA A 444 2.12 -13.13 18.08
N TRP A 445 3.24 -12.74 17.44
CA TRP A 445 3.26 -12.46 16.00
C TRP A 445 3.19 -13.74 15.16
N LEU A 446 3.83 -14.82 15.60
CA LEU A 446 3.71 -16.12 14.93
C LEU A 446 2.29 -16.67 15.04
N CYS A 447 1.59 -16.54 16.18
CA CYS A 447 0.17 -16.90 16.29
C CYS A 447 -0.68 -16.12 15.27
N ARG A 448 -0.42 -14.82 15.07
CA ARG A 448 -1.13 -14.03 14.06
C ARG A 448 -0.87 -14.54 12.65
N TYR A 449 0.38 -14.85 12.34
CA TYR A 449 0.77 -15.37 11.03
C TYR A 449 0.11 -16.72 10.75
N VAL A 450 0.34 -17.69 11.65
CA VAL A 450 -0.22 -19.05 11.52
C VAL A 450 -1.74 -19.01 11.46
N GLY A 451 -2.38 -18.17 12.28
CA GLY A 451 -3.85 -18.06 12.30
C GLY A 451 -4.46 -17.48 11.04
N SER A 452 -3.73 -16.69 10.27
CA SER A 452 -4.21 -16.20 8.96
C SER A 452 -4.27 -17.31 7.90
N TYR A 453 -3.53 -18.41 8.08
CA TYR A 453 -3.40 -19.48 7.08
C TYR A 453 -3.58 -20.89 7.66
N ALA A 454 -4.19 -21.01 8.84
CA ALA A 454 -4.26 -22.24 9.61
C ALA A 454 -5.02 -23.36 8.88
N GLY A 455 -4.45 -24.57 8.86
CA GLY A 455 -5.14 -25.81 8.53
C GLY A 455 -5.69 -26.51 9.78
N SER A 456 -6.15 -27.76 9.62
CA SER A 456 -6.66 -28.56 10.74
C SER A 456 -5.63 -28.76 11.85
N ASP A 457 -4.36 -28.93 11.48
CA ASP A 457 -3.27 -29.21 12.41
C ASP A 457 -2.91 -27.96 13.24
N GLU A 458 -2.93 -26.78 12.60
CA GLU A 458 -2.73 -25.49 13.28
C GLU A 458 -3.86 -25.17 14.26
N ILE A 459 -5.11 -25.55 13.95
CA ILE A 459 -6.26 -25.36 14.86
C ILE A 459 -6.02 -26.15 16.16
N ALA A 460 -5.62 -27.42 16.07
CA ALA A 460 -5.32 -28.24 17.25
C ALA A 460 -4.16 -27.65 18.08
N LEU A 461 -3.15 -27.08 17.42
CA LEU A 461 -2.08 -26.34 18.10
C LEU A 461 -2.63 -25.11 18.84
N PHE A 462 -3.57 -24.38 18.26
CA PHE A 462 -4.17 -23.18 18.85
C PHE A 462 -5.11 -23.49 20.03
N GLU A 463 -5.87 -24.57 19.99
CA GLU A 463 -6.66 -25.06 21.14
C GLU A 463 -5.74 -25.24 22.34
N ARG A 464 -4.68 -26.04 22.16
CA ARG A 464 -3.69 -26.29 23.22
C ARG A 464 -2.98 -25.03 23.69
N LEU A 465 -2.51 -24.18 22.77
CA LEU A 465 -1.85 -22.91 23.15
C LEU A 465 -2.79 -21.97 23.89
N SER A 466 -4.09 -21.97 23.58
CA SER A 466 -5.07 -21.11 24.23
C SER A 466 -5.32 -21.49 25.70
N GLU A 467 -5.08 -22.75 26.06
CA GLU A 467 -5.30 -23.30 27.40
C GLU A 467 -3.98 -23.39 28.19
N GLU A 468 -2.94 -23.95 27.59
CA GLU A 468 -1.74 -24.41 28.27
C GLU A 468 -0.59 -23.38 28.29
N ALA A 469 -0.57 -22.41 27.36
CA ALA A 469 0.58 -21.50 27.27
C ALA A 469 0.73 -20.65 28.54
N LYS A 470 1.94 -20.56 29.11
CA LYS A 470 2.21 -19.80 30.35
C LYS A 470 1.85 -18.32 30.22
N SER A 471 2.18 -17.72 29.07
CA SER A 471 1.89 -16.32 28.79
C SER A 471 0.43 -16.09 28.41
N GLY A 472 -0.27 -15.24 29.18
CA GLY A 472 -1.64 -14.83 28.86
C GLY A 472 -1.76 -14.10 27.52
N LYS A 473 -0.68 -13.44 27.05
CA LYS A 473 -0.66 -12.81 25.73
C LYS A 473 -0.67 -13.86 24.61
N VAL A 474 0.11 -14.94 24.74
CA VAL A 474 0.10 -16.05 23.77
C VAL A 474 -1.27 -16.73 23.75
N ARG A 475 -1.83 -17.06 24.92
CA ARG A 475 -3.20 -17.62 25.03
C ARG A 475 -4.24 -16.76 24.31
N LYS A 476 -4.20 -15.44 24.54
CA LYS A 476 -5.11 -14.48 23.90
C LYS A 476 -5.00 -14.50 22.38
N TYR A 477 -3.79 -14.57 21.82
CA TYR A 477 -3.60 -14.58 20.37
C TYR A 477 -4.00 -15.91 19.75
N ALA A 478 -3.70 -17.05 20.38
CA ALA A 478 -4.16 -18.36 19.91
C ALA A 478 -5.70 -18.43 19.89
N LYS A 479 -6.36 -18.01 20.98
CA LYS A 479 -7.82 -18.00 21.10
C LYS A 479 -8.54 -17.13 20.06
N ARG A 480 -7.86 -16.16 19.44
CA ARG A 480 -8.48 -15.29 18.42
C ARG A 480 -8.83 -16.06 17.14
N TYR A 481 -8.18 -17.19 16.90
CA TYR A 481 -8.27 -17.95 15.65
C TYR A 481 -8.91 -19.34 15.85
N LEU A 482 -9.61 -19.52 16.98
CA LEU A 482 -10.57 -20.59 17.27
C LEU A 482 -11.96 -19.98 17.20
#